data_AF-A0A7H8QLY7-F1
#
_entry.id   AF-A0A7H8QLY7-F1
#
_cell.length_a   1.000
_cell.length_b   1.000
_cell.length_c   1.000
_cell.angle_alpha   90.00
_cell.angle_beta   90.00
_cell.angle_gamma   90.00
#
_symmetry.space_group_name_H-M   'P 1'
#
loop_
_entity.id
_entity.type
_entity.pdbx_description
1 polymer ?
#
loop_
_entity_poly.entity_id
_entity_poly.type
_entity_poly.pdbx_seq_one_letter_code
_entity_poly.pdbx_strand_id
1 'polypeptide(L)'
;MAQLSLPKQLANFTSSTTGLDLGLRLLHALTLIGTGIELDSATIMRCSVAAEQIGLGRRYLRFFDFLGCFQNVQDILATGNSMRTRKQILDMAESSALGMYLVLEGTTMLHDMNIYSVSWYTPVLLEAYKFWFYAICIAIARTMLDLLLEPVTSVYHNSSGDANEKKGGKSGNPSPSEPVPSTVSLLNQLVIDSLNLTIPGSLLGWIPVSDMGVAIAMLITTILVWPAVWGKTQK
;
A
#
# COMPACT_ATOMS: atom_id res chain seq x y z
N MET A 1 -29.17 -11.73 -1.11
CA MET A 1 -28.74 -10.36 -0.76
C MET A 1 -29.13 -9.44 -1.90
N ALA A 2 -29.91 -8.38 -1.63
CA ALA A 2 -30.26 -7.41 -2.66
C ALA A 2 -28.99 -6.70 -3.14
N GLN A 3 -28.72 -6.72 -4.45
CA GLN A 3 -27.60 -5.96 -5.01
C GLN A 3 -27.84 -4.47 -4.74
N LEU A 4 -26.94 -3.86 -3.96
CA LEU A 4 -26.91 -2.41 -3.73
C LEU A 4 -26.82 -1.68 -5.07
N SER A 5 -27.50 -0.55 -5.21
CA SER A 5 -27.36 0.28 -6.41
C SER A 5 -25.93 0.79 -6.56
N LEU A 6 -25.43 0.93 -7.80
CA LEU A 6 -24.07 1.41 -8.09
C LEU A 6 -23.71 2.71 -7.35
N PRO A 7 -24.59 3.74 -7.26
CA PRO A 7 -24.27 4.95 -6.50
C PRO A 7 -24.03 4.68 -5.02
N LYS A 8 -24.79 3.76 -4.42
CA LYS A 8 -24.62 3.39 -3.02
C LYS A 8 -23.33 2.60 -2.79
N GLN A 9 -22.96 1.73 -3.73
CA GLN A 9 -21.69 1.02 -3.66
C GLN A 9 -20.48 1.96 -3.76
N LEU A 10 -20.57 2.96 -4.65
CA LEU A 10 -19.55 3.98 -4.79
C LEU A 10 -19.43 4.85 -3.54
N ALA A 11 -20.56 5.26 -2.95
CA ALA A 11 -20.58 6.01 -1.69
C ALA A 11 -19.94 5.22 -0.54
N ASN A 12 -20.19 3.91 -0.45
CA ASN A 12 -19.54 3.04 0.54
C ASN A 12 -18.03 2.92 0.30
N PHE A 13 -17.60 2.89 -0.97
CA PHE A 13 -16.19 2.81 -1.32
C PHE A 13 -15.44 4.09 -0.94
N THR A 14 -15.98 5.25 -1.31
CA THR A 14 -15.36 6.57 -1.05
C THR A 14 -15.49 7.03 0.40
N SER A 15 -16.42 6.48 1.18
CA SER A 15 -16.51 6.75 2.62
C SER A 15 -15.43 6.05 3.44
N SER A 16 -14.77 5.04 2.87
CA SER A 16 -13.61 4.40 3.49
C SER A 16 -12.32 5.11 3.10
N THR A 17 -11.42 5.34 4.06
CA THR A 17 -10.10 5.94 3.80
C THR A 17 -9.32 5.16 2.75
N THR A 18 -9.35 3.82 2.81
CA THR A 18 -8.66 2.94 1.86
C THR A 18 -9.22 3.04 0.44
N GLY A 19 -10.55 3.08 0.29
CA GLY A 19 -11.17 3.25 -1.03
C GLY A 19 -10.94 4.65 -1.59
N LEU A 20 -10.98 5.67 -0.74
CA LEU A 20 -10.67 7.05 -1.14
C LEU A 20 -9.20 7.21 -1.58
N ASP A 21 -8.22 6.70 -0.82
CA ASP A 21 -6.80 6.72 -1.24
C ASP A 21 -6.60 5.96 -2.55
N LEU A 22 -7.25 4.80 -2.74
CA LEU A 22 -7.14 4.03 -3.97
C LEU A 22 -7.74 4.78 -5.17
N GLY A 23 -8.87 5.47 -4.98
CA GLY A 23 -9.47 6.34 -5.99
C GLY A 23 -8.55 7.51 -6.36
N LEU A 24 -7.95 8.16 -5.36
CA LEU A 24 -6.96 9.21 -5.59
C LEU A 24 -5.68 8.67 -6.26
N ARG A 25 -5.25 7.45 -5.92
CA ARG A 25 -4.10 6.78 -6.56
C ARG A 25 -4.35 6.54 -8.04
N LEU A 26 -5.58 6.17 -8.42
CA LEU A 26 -5.98 6.05 -9.82
C LEU A 26 -5.88 7.39 -10.54
N LEU A 27 -6.46 8.45 -9.97
CA LEU A 27 -6.41 9.80 -10.55
C LEU A 27 -4.96 10.33 -10.65
N HIS A 28 -4.13 10.04 -9.65
CA HIS A 28 -2.72 10.40 -9.64
C HIS A 28 -1.97 9.70 -10.79
N ALA A 29 -2.16 8.40 -10.97
CA ALA A 29 -1.53 7.66 -12.06
C ALA A 29 -1.97 8.18 -13.44
N LEU A 30 -3.25 8.49 -13.62
CA LEU A 30 -3.77 9.04 -14.88
C LEU A 30 -3.22 10.44 -15.19
N THR A 31 -3.10 11.31 -14.18
CA THR A 31 -2.54 12.65 -14.35
C THR A 31 -1.04 12.61 -14.65
N LEU A 32 -0.29 11.70 -14.02
CA LEU A 32 1.12 11.41 -14.34
C LEU A 32 1.31 10.86 -15.76
N ILE A 33 0.41 9.99 -16.24
CA ILE A 33 0.45 9.55 -17.65
C ILE A 33 0.21 10.75 -18.58
N GLY A 34 -0.70 11.64 -18.22
CA GLY A 34 -0.98 12.87 -18.96
C GLY A 34 0.21 13.83 -19.08
N THR A 35 1.15 13.82 -18.14
CA THR A 35 2.39 14.63 -18.26
C THR A 35 3.41 14.00 -19.20
N GLY A 36 3.37 12.68 -19.39
CA GLY A 36 4.31 11.93 -20.22
C GLY A 36 3.91 11.79 -21.70
N ILE A 37 2.71 12.24 -22.08
CA ILE A 37 2.24 12.23 -23.47
C ILE A 37 2.62 13.56 -24.14
N GLU A 38 2.93 13.54 -25.44
CA GLU A 38 3.16 14.73 -26.28
C GLU A 38 1.88 15.55 -26.48
N LEU A 39 1.42 16.20 -25.41
CA LEU A 39 0.31 17.15 -25.40
C LEU A 39 0.81 18.59 -25.48
N ASP A 40 -0.11 19.54 -25.64
CA ASP A 40 0.21 20.95 -25.53
C ASP A 40 0.85 21.29 -24.17
N SER A 41 1.81 22.21 -24.19
CA SER A 41 2.59 22.65 -23.03
C SER A 41 1.71 23.09 -21.85
N ALA A 42 0.58 23.73 -22.10
CA ALA A 42 -0.35 24.15 -21.06
C ALA A 42 -1.04 22.95 -20.38
N THR A 43 -1.30 21.88 -21.13
CA THR A 43 -1.93 20.66 -20.60
C THR A 43 -0.96 19.89 -19.73
N ILE A 44 0.31 19.75 -20.15
CA ILE A 44 1.37 19.12 -19.35
C ILE A 44 1.52 19.83 -18.01
N MET A 45 1.58 21.17 -18.02
CA MET A 45 1.69 21.96 -16.78
C MET A 45 0.50 21.73 -15.84
N ARG A 46 -0.73 21.73 -16.37
CA ARG A 46 -1.93 21.47 -15.56
C ARG A 46 -1.94 20.05 -14.98
N CYS A 47 -1.53 19.05 -15.76
CA CYS A 47 -1.41 17.68 -15.30
C CYS A 47 -0.34 17.53 -14.20
N SER A 48 0.79 18.24 -14.32
CA SER A 48 1.83 18.26 -13.28
C SER A 48 1.32 18.82 -11.97
N VAL A 49 0.67 20.00 -12.02
CA VAL A 49 0.08 20.62 -10.83
C VAL A 49 -0.99 19.71 -10.22
N ALA A 50 -1.85 19.11 -11.04
CA ALA A 50 -2.86 18.18 -10.55
C ALA A 50 -2.22 16.95 -9.88
N ALA A 51 -1.17 16.38 -10.46
CA ALA A 51 -0.47 15.23 -9.90
C ALA A 51 0.14 15.55 -8.53
N GLU A 52 0.80 16.71 -8.40
CA GLU A 52 1.36 17.17 -7.11
C GLU A 52 0.27 17.32 -6.03
N GLN A 53 -0.85 17.97 -6.37
CA GLN A 53 -1.94 18.19 -5.42
C GLN A 53 -2.64 16.89 -5.02
N ILE A 54 -2.86 15.97 -5.97
CA ILE A 54 -3.44 14.66 -5.67
C ILE A 54 -2.46 13.83 -4.83
N GLY A 55 -1.17 13.86 -5.16
CA GLY A 55 -0.11 13.21 -4.41
C GLY A 55 -0.07 13.67 -2.95
N LEU A 56 -0.16 14.99 -2.72
CA LEU A 56 -0.27 15.58 -1.39
C LEU A 56 -1.58 15.15 -0.69
N GLY A 57 -2.70 15.14 -1.41
CA GLY A 57 -3.99 14.61 -0.92
C GLY A 57 -3.88 13.20 -0.35
N ARG A 58 -3.18 12.31 -1.05
CA ARG A 58 -2.92 10.92 -0.62
C ARG A 58 -1.97 10.83 0.58
N ARG A 59 -1.04 11.77 0.72
CA ARG A 59 -0.19 11.86 1.92
C ARG A 59 -1.03 12.23 3.16
N TYR A 60 -2.03 13.10 3.04
CA TYR A 60 -2.93 13.42 4.17
C TYR A 60 -3.70 12.21 4.67
N LEU A 61 -4.26 11.42 3.74
CA LEU A 61 -5.06 10.25 4.12
C LEU A 61 -4.24 9.21 4.89
N ARG A 62 -2.94 9.11 4.60
CA ARG A 62 -2.01 8.15 5.22
C ARG A 62 -1.22 8.71 6.39
N PHE A 63 -1.40 9.98 6.75
CA PHE A 63 -0.52 10.69 7.69
C PHE A 63 -0.40 9.99 9.05
N PHE A 64 -1.47 9.37 9.55
CA PHE A 64 -1.47 8.66 10.82
C PHE A 64 -1.33 7.13 10.70
N ASP A 65 -1.13 6.59 9.49
CA ASP A 65 -1.04 5.14 9.28
C ASP A 65 0.19 4.52 9.95
N PHE A 66 1.21 5.33 10.28
CA PHE A 66 2.39 4.88 11.04
C PHE A 66 2.01 4.36 12.42
N LEU A 67 0.91 4.86 13.03
CA LEU A 67 0.42 4.37 14.32
C LEU A 67 0.01 2.90 14.24
N GLY A 68 -0.64 2.50 13.14
CA GLY A 68 -0.99 1.11 12.88
C GLY A 68 0.25 0.23 12.74
N CYS A 69 1.27 0.74 12.05
CA CYS A 69 2.56 0.04 11.89
C CYS A 69 3.24 -0.20 13.24
N PHE A 70 3.33 0.83 14.09
CA PHE A 70 3.94 0.71 15.41
C PHE A 70 3.11 -0.13 16.37
N GLN A 71 1.78 -0.07 16.28
CA GLN A 71 0.92 -0.96 17.06
C GLN A 71 1.16 -2.43 16.70
N ASN A 72 1.31 -2.76 15.41
CA ASN A 72 1.63 -4.13 14.98
C ASN A 72 2.96 -4.61 15.59
N VAL A 73 4.00 -3.77 15.53
CA VAL A 73 5.30 -4.06 16.14
C VAL A 73 5.17 -4.31 17.65
N GLN A 74 4.40 -3.47 18.36
CA GLN A 74 4.15 -3.64 19.79
C GLN A 74 3.39 -4.94 20.10
N ASP A 75 2.39 -5.30 19.31
CA ASP A 75 1.61 -6.53 19.51
C ASP A 75 2.49 -7.78 19.31
N ILE A 76 3.37 -7.78 18.30
CA ILE A 76 4.35 -8.86 18.07
C ILE A 76 5.38 -8.95 19.22
N LEU A 77 5.77 -7.80 19.80
CA LEU A 77 6.68 -7.76 20.96
C LEU A 77 5.99 -8.25 22.24
N ALA A 78 4.73 -7.88 22.44
CA ALA A 78 3.94 -8.26 23.62
C ALA A 78 3.55 -9.75 23.64
N THR A 79 3.58 -10.43 22.50
CA THR A 79 3.18 -11.84 22.36
C THR A 79 4.07 -12.82 23.15
N GLY A 80 5.18 -12.40 23.76
CA GLY A 80 5.84 -13.14 24.86
C GLY A 80 6.47 -14.51 24.50
N ASN A 81 6.48 -14.92 23.24
CA ASN A 81 7.11 -16.17 22.81
C ASN A 81 8.63 -16.08 22.92
N SER A 82 9.25 -17.03 23.62
CA SER A 82 10.71 -17.15 23.78
C SER A 82 11.47 -17.35 22.46
N MET A 83 10.77 -17.76 21.40
CA MET A 83 11.31 -17.91 20.06
C MET A 83 10.32 -17.35 19.04
N ARG A 84 10.65 -16.18 18.49
CA ARG A 84 9.83 -15.52 17.47
C ARG A 84 9.95 -16.27 16.14
N THR A 85 8.83 -16.55 15.49
CA THR A 85 8.82 -17.20 14.18
C THR A 85 9.46 -16.27 13.14
N ARG A 86 10.17 -16.84 12.14
CA ARG A 86 10.76 -16.04 11.03
C ARG A 86 9.76 -15.10 10.38
N LYS A 87 8.51 -15.57 10.15
CA LYS A 87 7.41 -14.75 9.61
C LYS A 87 7.13 -13.51 10.48
N GLN A 88 7.09 -13.67 11.81
CA GLN A 88 6.88 -12.56 12.75
C GLN A 88 8.06 -11.58 12.79
N ILE A 89 9.31 -12.06 12.59
CA ILE A 89 10.48 -11.18 12.49
C ILE A 89 10.38 -10.32 11.23
N LEU A 90 10.05 -10.93 10.09
CA LEU A 90 9.90 -10.22 8.81
C LEU A 90 8.74 -9.23 8.87
N ASP A 91 7.59 -9.63 9.41
CA ASP A 91 6.42 -8.75 9.56
C ASP A 91 6.71 -7.54 10.48
N MET A 92 7.42 -7.78 11.58
CA MET A 92 7.88 -6.72 12.48
C MET A 92 8.86 -5.76 11.76
N ALA A 93 9.78 -6.29 10.96
CA ALA A 93 10.75 -5.47 10.22
C ALA A 93 10.08 -4.67 9.09
N GLU A 94 9.17 -5.28 8.35
CA GLU A 94 8.32 -4.66 7.33
C GLU A 94 7.54 -3.49 7.94
N SER A 95 6.83 -3.74 9.05
CA SER A 95 6.03 -2.74 9.76
C SER A 95 6.88 -1.61 10.33
N SER A 96 8.07 -1.92 10.86
CA SER A 96 8.98 -0.89 11.38
C SER A 96 9.50 0.04 10.27
N ALA A 97 9.91 -0.54 9.13
CA ALA A 97 10.37 0.22 7.98
C ALA A 97 9.24 1.07 7.38
N LEU A 98 8.04 0.51 7.21
CA LEU A 98 6.89 1.24 6.70
C LEU A 98 6.48 2.38 7.64
N GLY A 99 6.48 2.14 8.95
CA GLY A 99 6.21 3.18 9.96
C GLY A 99 7.22 4.32 9.89
N MET A 100 8.51 4.01 9.74
CA MET A 100 9.56 5.04 9.62
C MET A 100 9.42 5.85 8.33
N TYR A 101 9.08 5.22 7.19
CA TYR A 101 8.76 5.92 5.95
C TYR A 101 7.64 6.94 6.15
N LEU A 102 6.52 6.51 6.76
CA LEU A 102 5.35 7.37 6.96
C LEU A 102 5.65 8.54 7.90
N VAL A 103 6.43 8.32 8.97
CA VAL A 103 6.86 9.41 9.86
C VAL A 103 7.72 10.43 9.11
N LEU A 104 8.75 9.98 8.40
CA LEU A 104 9.66 10.89 7.68
C LEU A 104 8.95 11.62 6.55
N GLU A 105 8.13 10.95 5.75
CA GLU A 105 7.30 11.58 4.71
C GLU A 105 6.32 12.60 5.33
N GLY A 106 5.76 12.28 6.51
CA GLY A 106 4.91 13.19 7.26
C GLY A 106 5.64 14.46 7.70
N THR A 107 6.91 14.36 8.13
CA THR A 107 7.70 15.55 8.52
C THR A 107 8.01 16.50 7.37
N THR A 108 8.02 15.99 6.13
CA THR A 108 8.27 16.81 4.92
C THR A 108 7.02 17.49 4.37
N MET A 109 5.84 17.16 4.89
CA MET A 109 4.56 17.60 4.33
C MET A 109 4.37 19.13 4.33
N LEU A 110 4.82 19.83 5.38
CA LEU A 110 4.70 21.29 5.45
C LEU A 110 5.55 22.01 4.40
N HIS A 111 6.64 21.37 3.95
CA HIS A 111 7.45 21.86 2.85
C HIS A 111 6.67 21.75 1.53
N ASP A 112 6.06 20.60 1.27
CA ASP A 112 5.25 20.36 0.05
C ASP A 112 4.04 21.30 -0.06
N MET A 113 3.49 21.72 1.08
CA MET A 113 2.41 22.70 1.14
C MET A 113 2.85 24.14 0.89
N ASN A 114 4.16 24.40 0.73
CA ASN A 114 4.74 25.75 0.71
C ASN A 114 4.42 26.60 1.96
N ILE A 115 4.18 25.96 3.12
CA ILE A 115 3.95 26.67 4.40
C ILE A 115 5.27 26.94 5.09
N TYR A 116 6.10 25.90 5.25
CA TYR A 116 7.38 26.00 5.96
C TYR A 116 8.48 25.27 5.20
N SER A 117 9.24 26.04 4.43
CA SER A 117 10.37 25.52 3.65
C SER A 117 11.57 25.26 4.55
N VAL A 118 12.12 24.06 4.43
CA VAL A 118 13.24 23.55 5.23
C VAL A 118 14.36 23.04 4.35
N SER A 119 15.61 23.30 4.76
CA SER A 119 16.81 22.89 4.02
C SER A 119 17.07 21.39 4.06
N TRP A 120 16.55 20.69 5.05
CA TRP A 120 16.68 19.25 5.23
C TRP A 120 15.59 18.42 4.52
N TYR A 121 14.73 19.06 3.71
CA TYR A 121 13.64 18.39 2.99
C TYR A 121 14.13 17.22 2.15
N THR A 122 15.02 17.48 1.20
CA THR A 122 15.54 16.46 0.27
C THR A 122 16.20 15.28 0.99
N PRO A 123 17.15 15.45 1.93
CA PRO A 123 17.76 14.31 2.59
C PRO A 123 16.76 13.50 3.41
N VAL A 124 15.84 14.14 4.14
CA VAL A 124 14.81 13.43 4.92
C VAL A 124 13.86 12.63 4.01
N LEU A 125 13.45 13.24 2.90
CA LEU A 125 12.58 12.58 1.93
C LEU A 125 13.27 11.38 1.27
N LEU A 126 14.56 11.50 0.93
CA LEU A 126 15.33 10.37 0.41
C LEU A 126 15.44 9.23 1.42
N GLU A 127 15.70 9.52 2.70
CA GLU A 127 15.70 8.48 3.74
C GLU A 127 14.32 7.81 3.88
N ALA A 128 13.23 8.59 3.80
CA ALA A 128 11.86 8.05 3.80
C ALA A 128 11.67 7.03 2.66
N TYR A 129 12.09 7.39 1.44
CA TYR A 129 11.98 6.49 0.28
C TYR A 129 12.82 5.23 0.41
N LYS A 130 13.98 5.28 1.08
CA LYS A 130 14.78 4.07 1.37
C LYS A 130 14.03 3.12 2.30
N PHE A 131 13.43 3.64 3.37
CA PHE A 131 12.62 2.82 4.28
C PHE A 131 11.42 2.19 3.56
N TRP A 132 10.76 2.93 2.67
CA TRP A 132 9.68 2.37 1.86
C TRP A 132 10.17 1.24 0.95
N PHE A 133 11.32 1.44 0.27
CA PHE A 133 11.94 0.41 -0.54
C PHE A 133 12.25 -0.86 0.27
N TYR A 134 12.87 -0.71 1.45
CA TYR A 134 13.21 -1.83 2.32
C TYR A 134 11.97 -2.58 2.82
N ALA A 135 10.88 -1.88 3.16
CA ALA A 135 9.62 -2.50 3.56
C ALA A 135 9.08 -3.41 2.45
N ILE A 136 9.08 -2.94 1.20
CA ILE A 136 8.63 -3.75 0.05
C ILE A 136 9.56 -4.95 -0.18
N CYS A 137 10.88 -4.79 -0.09
CA CYS A 137 11.81 -5.92 -0.22
C CYS A 137 11.55 -7.01 0.84
N ILE A 138 11.26 -6.61 2.08
CA ILE A 138 10.93 -7.55 3.16
C ILE A 138 9.59 -8.25 2.87
N ALA A 139 8.58 -7.52 2.38
CA ALA A 139 7.28 -8.09 1.99
C ALA A 139 7.42 -9.12 0.85
N ILE A 140 8.26 -8.82 -0.16
CA ILE A 140 8.59 -9.76 -1.24
C ILE A 140 9.29 -11.00 -0.68
N ALA A 141 10.30 -10.82 0.19
CA ALA A 141 11.01 -11.94 0.80
C ALA A 141 10.07 -12.83 1.62
N ARG A 142 9.13 -12.24 2.38
CA ARG A 142 8.10 -12.97 3.12
C ARG A 142 7.21 -13.78 2.19
N THR A 143 6.67 -13.17 1.13
CA THR A 143 5.82 -13.84 0.14
C THR A 143 6.56 -14.98 -0.57
N MET A 144 7.85 -14.80 -0.89
CA MET A 144 8.68 -15.85 -1.49
C MET A 144 8.92 -17.02 -0.53
N LEU A 145 9.13 -16.74 0.76
CA LEU A 145 9.29 -17.79 1.76
C LEU A 145 7.99 -18.59 1.94
N ASP A 146 6.84 -17.93 1.93
CA ASP A 146 5.53 -18.59 1.97
C ASP A 146 5.35 -19.51 0.74
N LEU A 147 5.74 -19.06 -0.45
CA LEU A 147 5.67 -19.87 -1.68
C LEU A 147 6.60 -21.09 -1.65
N LEU A 148 7.78 -20.97 -1.03
CA LEU A 148 8.83 -22.00 -1.05
C LEU A 148 8.70 -23.05 0.06
N LEU A 149 8.19 -22.65 1.23
CA LEU A 149 8.21 -23.48 2.44
C LEU A 149 6.83 -24.03 2.84
N GLU A 150 5.75 -23.54 2.25
CA GLU A 150 4.40 -23.96 2.59
C GLU A 150 3.92 -25.01 1.57
N PRO A 151 3.63 -26.26 2.00
CA PRO A 151 3.11 -27.28 1.10
C PRO A 151 1.72 -26.85 0.60
N VAL A 152 1.66 -26.43 -0.66
CA VAL A 152 0.42 -26.01 -1.33
C VAL A 152 -0.53 -27.20 -1.40
N THR A 153 -1.49 -27.29 -0.48
CA THR A 153 -2.68 -28.11 -0.71
C THR A 153 -3.61 -27.34 -1.61
N SER A 154 -3.62 -27.68 -2.90
CA SER A 154 -4.64 -27.22 -3.84
C SER A 154 -6.00 -27.78 -3.43
N VAL A 155 -6.85 -26.99 -2.79
CA VAL A 155 -8.28 -27.31 -2.70
C VAL A 155 -9.02 -26.36 -3.65
N TYR A 156 -9.36 -26.91 -4.82
CA TYR A 156 -10.41 -26.39 -5.67
C TYR A 156 -11.73 -26.55 -4.91
N HIS A 157 -12.44 -25.46 -4.60
CA HIS A 157 -13.89 -25.54 -4.47
C HIS A 157 -14.57 -24.22 -4.85
N ASN A 158 -15.53 -24.35 -5.76
CA ASN A 158 -16.48 -23.31 -6.11
C ASN A 158 -17.45 -23.05 -4.95
N SER A 159 -17.89 -21.79 -4.88
CA SER A 159 -19.21 -21.32 -4.40
C SER A 159 -19.45 -21.15 -2.89
N SER A 160 -19.67 -19.88 -2.53
CA SER A 160 -20.77 -19.38 -1.68
C SER A 160 -20.68 -19.50 -0.16
N GLY A 161 -20.85 -18.35 0.52
CA GLY A 161 -21.55 -18.27 1.81
C GLY A 161 -20.73 -17.81 3.02
N ASP A 162 -21.06 -16.61 3.49
CA ASP A 162 -20.98 -16.09 4.87
C ASP A 162 -19.65 -15.90 5.63
N ALA A 163 -19.23 -14.63 5.66
CA ALA A 163 -19.25 -13.73 6.83
C ALA A 163 -18.91 -14.26 8.25
N ASN A 164 -17.75 -13.84 8.77
CA ASN A 164 -17.62 -12.90 9.90
C ASN A 164 -16.13 -12.49 10.04
N GLU A 165 -15.74 -11.26 9.73
CA GLU A 165 -15.57 -10.13 10.67
C GLU A 165 -14.43 -10.31 11.69
N LYS A 166 -13.38 -9.47 11.58
CA LYS A 166 -12.90 -8.67 12.72
C LYS A 166 -12.11 -7.44 12.25
N LYS A 167 -12.78 -6.29 12.41
CA LYS A 167 -12.22 -4.95 12.62
C LYS A 167 -11.32 -4.95 13.87
N GLY A 168 -10.48 -3.91 13.97
CA GLY A 168 -9.44 -3.78 15.00
C GLY A 168 -9.88 -3.88 16.46
N GLY A 169 -8.88 -4.04 17.34
CA GLY A 169 -8.99 -3.89 18.79
C GLY A 169 -9.00 -5.19 19.63
N LYS A 170 -7.82 -5.56 20.16
CA LYS A 170 -7.45 -6.31 21.40
C LYS A 170 -8.46 -7.25 22.13
N SER A 171 -8.04 -8.52 22.35
CA SER A 171 -7.94 -9.24 23.65
C SER A 171 -7.76 -10.77 23.42
N GLY A 172 -7.13 -11.48 24.35
CA GLY A 172 -6.44 -12.77 24.15
C GLY A 172 -7.25 -14.08 24.06
N ASN A 173 -6.62 -15.03 23.33
CA ASN A 173 -6.69 -16.52 23.28
C ASN A 173 -8.04 -17.26 23.04
N PRO A 174 -8.00 -18.50 22.47
CA PRO A 174 -7.05 -19.12 21.55
C PRO A 174 -7.69 -19.51 20.19
N SER A 175 -6.83 -19.85 19.22
CA SER A 175 -7.08 -20.37 17.85
C SER A 175 -8.38 -21.18 17.62
N PRO A 176 -9.02 -21.06 16.45
CA PRO A 176 -8.79 -22.06 15.39
C PRO A 176 -8.68 -21.51 13.95
N SER A 177 -7.57 -21.88 13.28
CA SER A 177 -7.32 -22.03 11.83
C SER A 177 -7.57 -20.86 10.86
N GLU A 178 -6.49 -20.19 10.45
CA GLU A 178 -6.44 -19.25 9.32
C GLU A 178 -6.63 -19.98 7.96
N PRO A 179 -7.35 -19.40 6.98
CA PRO A 179 -7.48 -19.98 5.64
C PRO A 179 -6.15 -19.84 4.89
N VAL A 180 -5.62 -20.97 4.42
CA VAL A 180 -4.36 -21.05 3.68
C VAL A 180 -4.48 -20.21 2.39
N PRO A 181 -3.57 -19.23 2.15
CA PRO A 181 -3.60 -18.43 0.94
C PRO A 181 -3.33 -19.31 -0.29
N SER A 182 -4.16 -19.18 -1.33
CA SER A 182 -3.92 -19.89 -2.59
C SER A 182 -2.66 -19.35 -3.28
N THR A 183 -1.93 -20.21 -3.99
CA THR A 183 -0.72 -19.84 -4.74
C THR A 183 -0.95 -18.66 -5.69
N VAL A 184 -2.13 -18.58 -6.31
CA VAL A 184 -2.53 -17.48 -7.20
C VAL A 184 -2.59 -16.15 -6.44
N SER A 185 -3.08 -16.15 -5.19
CA SER A 185 -3.11 -14.95 -4.35
C SER A 185 -1.70 -14.46 -4.01
N LEU A 186 -0.79 -15.37 -3.67
CA LEU A 186 0.61 -15.05 -3.37
C LEU A 186 1.34 -14.51 -4.59
N LEU A 187 1.12 -15.10 -5.77
CA LEU A 187 1.70 -14.61 -7.02
C LEU A 187 1.17 -13.21 -7.39
N ASN A 188 -0.12 -12.96 -7.21
CA ASN A 188 -0.69 -11.63 -7.43
C ASN A 188 -0.09 -10.58 -6.49
N GLN A 189 0.05 -10.92 -5.20
CA GLN A 189 0.71 -10.05 -4.21
C GLN A 189 2.16 -9.75 -4.62
N LEU A 190 2.90 -10.78 -5.04
CA LEU A 190 4.28 -10.61 -5.50
C LEU A 190 4.39 -9.67 -6.71
N VAL A 191 3.49 -9.78 -7.69
CA VAL A 191 3.45 -8.87 -8.85
C VAL A 191 3.16 -7.45 -8.40
N ILE A 192 2.19 -7.26 -7.49
CA ILE A 192 1.85 -5.95 -6.95
C ILE A 192 3.05 -5.32 -6.24
N ASP A 193 3.72 -6.07 -5.37
CA ASP A 193 4.87 -5.58 -4.61
C ASP A 193 6.06 -5.28 -5.52
N SER A 194 6.30 -6.11 -6.54
CA SER A 194 7.37 -5.87 -7.52
C SER A 194 7.14 -4.59 -8.33
N LEU A 195 5.90 -4.34 -8.75
CA LEU A 195 5.54 -3.09 -9.44
C LEU A 195 5.62 -1.89 -8.48
N ASN A 196 5.18 -2.03 -7.23
CA ASN A 196 5.30 -0.97 -6.23
C ASN A 196 6.75 -0.63 -5.89
N LEU A 197 7.68 -1.60 -5.94
CA LEU A 197 9.10 -1.39 -5.70
C LEU A 197 9.73 -0.40 -6.68
N THR A 198 9.18 -0.30 -7.91
CA THR A 198 9.66 0.63 -8.93
C THR A 198 9.48 2.09 -8.52
N ILE A 199 8.50 2.41 -7.67
CA ILE A 199 8.17 3.80 -7.29
C ILE A 199 9.26 4.40 -6.39
N PRO A 200 9.59 3.85 -5.20
CA PRO A 200 10.72 4.34 -4.42
C PRO A 200 12.06 4.07 -5.12
N GLY A 201 12.17 2.97 -5.88
CA GLY A 201 13.39 2.60 -6.57
C GLY A 201 13.84 3.58 -7.65
N SER A 202 12.91 4.13 -8.44
CA SER A 202 13.22 5.15 -9.45
C SER A 202 13.55 6.50 -8.81
N LEU A 203 12.81 6.90 -7.77
CA LEU A 203 13.05 8.16 -7.03
C LEU A 203 14.43 8.18 -6.36
N LEU A 204 14.92 7.03 -5.90
CA LEU A 204 16.26 6.87 -5.34
C LEU A 204 17.36 6.73 -6.41
N GLY A 205 16.99 6.60 -7.68
CA GLY A 205 17.92 6.30 -8.77
C GLY A 205 18.50 4.88 -8.73
N TRP A 206 17.88 3.96 -7.98
CA TRP A 206 18.31 2.56 -7.86
C TRP A 206 17.77 1.69 -8.99
N ILE A 207 16.60 2.04 -9.53
CA ILE A 207 15.96 1.32 -10.63
C ILE A 207 15.79 2.29 -11.81
N PRO A 208 16.36 2.01 -13.00
CA PRO A 208 16.30 2.89 -14.15
C PRO A 208 14.94 2.78 -14.87
N VAL A 209 13.89 3.29 -14.25
CA VAL A 209 12.53 3.38 -14.82
C VAL A 209 12.16 4.84 -14.98
N SER A 210 11.64 5.21 -16.15
CA SER A 210 11.17 6.56 -16.42
C SER A 210 9.90 6.90 -15.64
N ASP A 211 9.61 8.19 -15.45
CA ASP A 211 8.40 8.66 -14.74
C ASP A 211 7.11 8.08 -15.35
N MET A 212 7.06 7.94 -16.69
CA MET A 212 5.97 7.27 -17.39
C MET A 212 5.84 5.80 -16.98
N GLY A 213 6.96 5.07 -16.87
CA GLY A 213 6.96 3.68 -16.42
C GLY A 213 6.43 3.54 -14.98
N VAL A 214 6.81 4.45 -14.09
CA VAL A 214 6.31 4.51 -12.71
C VAL A 214 4.80 4.77 -12.68
N ALA A 215 4.31 5.69 -13.52
CA ALA A 215 2.89 6.00 -13.62
C ALA A 215 2.07 4.79 -14.10
N ILE A 216 2.56 4.06 -15.10
CA ILE A 216 1.94 2.83 -15.59
C ILE A 216 1.95 1.73 -14.51
N ALA A 217 3.07 1.54 -13.81
CA ALA A 217 3.15 0.57 -12.70
C ALA A 217 2.16 0.92 -11.57
N MET A 218 2.04 2.22 -11.24
CA MET A 218 1.06 2.72 -10.28
C MET A 218 -0.38 2.46 -10.75
N LEU A 219 -0.67 2.63 -12.04
CA LEU A 219 -1.98 2.35 -12.62
C LEU A 219 -2.33 0.85 -12.53
N ILE A 220 -1.43 -0.02 -12.99
CA ILE A 220 -1.63 -1.47 -13.00
C ILE A 220 -1.86 -1.98 -11.56
N THR A 221 -1.00 -1.60 -10.62
CA THR A 221 -1.17 -1.98 -9.21
C THR A 221 -2.50 -1.53 -8.63
N THR A 222 -2.94 -0.32 -8.97
CA THR A 222 -4.24 0.22 -8.52
C THR A 222 -5.41 -0.61 -9.03
N ILE A 223 -5.38 -1.01 -10.30
CA ILE A 223 -6.41 -1.85 -10.91
C ILE A 223 -6.43 -3.24 -10.27
N LEU A 224 -5.27 -3.84 -10.01
CA LEU A 224 -5.17 -5.17 -9.39
C LEU A 224 -5.69 -5.19 -7.94
N VAL A 225 -5.50 -4.09 -7.19
CA VAL A 225 -5.95 -3.95 -5.80
C VAL A 225 -7.46 -3.61 -5.71
N TRP A 226 -8.03 -3.00 -6.75
CA TRP A 226 -9.41 -2.48 -6.74
C TRP A 226 -10.48 -3.48 -6.31
N PRO A 227 -10.56 -4.71 -6.85
CA PRO A 227 -11.64 -5.65 -6.51
C PRO A 227 -11.61 -6.07 -5.03
N ALA A 228 -10.41 -6.23 -4.46
CA ALA A 228 -10.24 -6.62 -3.07
C ALA A 228 -10.69 -5.52 -2.11
N VAL A 229 -10.39 -4.26 -2.41
CA VAL A 229 -10.84 -3.12 -1.60
C VAL A 229 -12.34 -2.90 -1.79
N TRP A 230 -12.84 -2.96 -3.03
CA TRP A 230 -14.27 -2.84 -3.31
C TRP A 230 -15.08 -3.87 -2.53
N GLY A 231 -14.69 -5.14 -2.56
CA GLY A 231 -15.37 -6.21 -1.82
C GLY A 231 -15.37 -6.01 -0.30
N LYS A 232 -14.33 -5.36 0.26
CA LYS A 232 -14.26 -5.04 1.70
C LYS A 232 -15.19 -3.90 2.10
N THR A 233 -15.43 -2.92 1.21
CA THR A 233 -16.27 -1.74 1.50
C THR A 233 -17.76 -1.99 1.28
N GLN A 234 -18.13 -3.05 0.56
CA GLN A 234 -19.54 -3.40 0.33
C GLN A 234 -20.18 -4.21 1.47
N LYS A 235 -19.43 -4.51 2.53
CA LYS A 235 -19.90 -5.27 3.70
C LYS A 235 -20.60 -4.37 4.70
#